data_AF-A0A0N4X5I7-F1
#
_entry.id   AF-A0A0N4X5I7-F1
#
_cell.length_a   1.000
_cell.length_b   1.000
_cell.length_c   1.000
_cell.angle_alpha   90.00
_cell.angle_beta   90.00
_cell.angle_gamma   90.00
#
_symmetry.space_group_name_H-M   'P 1'
#
loop_
_entity.id
_entity.type
_entity.pdbx_description
1 polymer ?
#
loop_
_entity_poly.entity_id
_entity_poly.type
_entity_poly.pdbx_seq_one_letter_code
_entity_poly.pdbx_strand_id
1 'polypeptide(L)'
;MLPSDRRYLMLFCYFLFGVAASSSTVLRAYIVAVSTTEDRAKAYSAIAVANMISIVIGPLCQLAFSNMPYPGHEIIEGVLKFHIYSAPIWIASATNFISVAIIWFGLRDVYTATKRDSDGAMFTLEGIKARINVVLSLNLAWALIVVCWIERIVSNISTVTLSSMALQHFRIMSPLVMISFGWDGQLTVKMLALCMGLVGILALETSGAGCNPKEYTWCETAYATWPIVFLPIICAVMGVGVPLAGISLDTVYSNILGNIDQSMMQGAMIVSEDIVYILGPVYAASLFSHAGQSTLWLLNGIIVTGGILLWLAYFSKLKRYM
;
A
#
# COMPACT_ATOMS: atom_id res chain seq x y z
N MET A 1 2.61 -0.84 33.39
CA MET A 1 2.78 -0.32 32.02
C MET A 1 3.84 0.79 32.03
N LEU A 2 4.90 0.66 31.23
CA LEU A 2 6.09 1.54 31.27
C LEU A 2 5.71 3.05 31.22
N PRO A 3 6.10 3.83 32.24
CA PRO A 3 5.75 5.25 32.37
C PRO A 3 6.64 6.19 31.55
N SER A 4 7.72 5.70 30.93
CA SER A 4 8.58 6.46 30.00
C SER A 4 9.00 5.56 28.82
N ASP A 5 9.34 6.17 27.67
CA ASP A 5 9.85 5.52 26.45
C ASP A 5 8.89 4.72 25.55
N ARG A 6 7.57 4.91 25.68
CA ARG A 6 6.55 4.31 24.79
C ARG A 6 6.77 4.58 23.29
N ARG A 7 7.38 5.72 22.96
CA ARG A 7 7.72 6.11 21.57
C ARG A 7 8.68 5.13 20.90
N TYR A 8 9.70 4.64 21.63
CA TYR A 8 10.68 3.71 21.08
C TYR A 8 10.09 2.30 20.93
N LEU A 9 9.22 1.90 21.85
CA LEU A 9 8.47 0.66 21.74
C LEU A 9 7.53 0.68 20.52
N MET A 10 6.78 1.75 20.31
CA MET A 10 5.95 1.89 19.12
C MET A 10 6.78 1.89 17.83
N LEU A 11 7.91 2.59 17.81
CA LEU A 11 8.83 2.60 16.67
C LEU A 11 9.31 1.18 16.34
N PHE A 12 9.68 0.40 17.35
CA PHE A 12 10.07 -0.99 17.18
C PHE A 12 8.91 -1.85 16.66
N CYS A 13 7.68 -1.68 17.15
CA CYS A 13 6.50 -2.36 16.61
C CYS A 13 6.27 -2.02 15.12
N TYR A 14 6.40 -0.75 14.73
CA TYR A 14 6.27 -0.35 13.32
C TYR A 14 7.37 -0.94 12.44
N PHE A 15 8.60 -1.04 12.96
CA PHE A 15 9.67 -1.74 12.26
C PHE A 15 9.31 -3.21 12.02
N LEU A 16 8.79 -3.91 13.04
CA LEU A 16 8.33 -5.30 12.89
C LEU A 16 7.18 -5.44 11.90
N PHE A 17 6.22 -4.50 11.87
CA PHE A 17 5.16 -4.50 10.86
C PHE A 17 5.70 -4.30 9.45
N GLY A 18 6.74 -3.47 9.27
CA GLY A 18 7.45 -3.32 8.00
C GLY A 18 8.11 -4.62 7.55
N VAL A 19 8.81 -5.32 8.46
CA VAL A 19 9.39 -6.63 8.17
C VAL A 19 8.30 -7.65 7.80
N ALA A 20 7.18 -7.67 8.52
CA ALA A 20 6.07 -8.57 8.24
C ALA A 20 5.41 -8.31 6.87
N ALA A 21 5.35 -7.04 6.42
CA ALA A 21 4.80 -6.68 5.11
C ALA A 21 5.60 -7.29 3.93
N SER A 22 6.87 -7.61 4.14
CA SER A 22 7.72 -8.27 3.12
C SER A 22 7.26 -9.68 2.73
N SER A 23 6.42 -10.33 3.55
CA SER A 23 5.82 -11.65 3.26
C SER A 23 5.02 -11.68 1.95
N SER A 24 4.50 -10.53 1.52
CA SER A 24 3.84 -10.37 0.21
C SER A 24 4.77 -10.72 -0.98
N THR A 25 6.08 -10.45 -0.85
CA THR A 25 7.10 -10.84 -1.86
C THR A 25 7.18 -12.34 -2.01
N VAL A 26 7.19 -13.06 -0.89
CA VAL A 26 7.27 -14.53 -0.86
C VAL A 26 6.00 -15.13 -1.46
N LEU A 27 4.83 -14.59 -1.12
CA LEU A 27 3.55 -15.02 -1.69
C LEU A 27 3.51 -14.83 -3.21
N ARG A 28 3.97 -13.68 -3.72
CA ARG A 28 4.06 -13.39 -5.15
C ARG A 28 4.99 -14.39 -5.86
N ALA A 29 6.17 -14.65 -5.30
CA ALA A 29 7.11 -15.61 -5.85
C ALA A 29 6.56 -17.05 -5.83
N TYR A 30 5.86 -17.43 -4.76
CA TYR A 30 5.21 -18.74 -4.65
C TYR A 30 4.10 -18.91 -5.71
N ILE A 31 3.25 -17.90 -5.90
CA ILE A 31 2.20 -17.94 -6.93
C ILE A 31 2.81 -18.17 -8.30
N VAL A 32 3.87 -17.44 -8.64
CA VAL A 32 4.60 -17.62 -9.89
C VAL A 32 5.11 -19.05 -10.05
N ALA A 33 5.66 -19.65 -8.99
CA ALA A 33 6.26 -20.97 -9.02
C ALA A 33 5.23 -22.11 -9.17
N VAL A 34 3.97 -21.89 -8.75
CA VAL A 34 2.87 -22.87 -8.84
C VAL A 34 1.94 -22.61 -10.04
N SER A 35 1.82 -21.37 -10.49
CA SER A 35 0.93 -20.96 -11.59
C SER A 35 1.55 -21.19 -12.98
N THR A 36 0.71 -21.54 -13.95
CA THR A 36 1.04 -21.48 -15.38
C THR A 36 0.93 -20.04 -15.91
N THR A 37 1.52 -19.74 -17.06
CA THR A 37 1.41 -18.41 -17.70
C THR A 37 -0.03 -18.01 -18.01
N GLU A 38 -0.91 -18.97 -18.28
CA GLU A 38 -2.33 -18.75 -18.55
C GLU A 38 -3.13 -18.41 -17.27
N ASP A 39 -2.83 -19.08 -16.16
CA ASP A 39 -3.55 -18.89 -14.89
C ASP A 39 -3.00 -17.74 -14.03
N ARG A 40 -1.78 -17.28 -14.31
CA ARG A 40 -1.06 -16.29 -13.49
C ARG A 40 -1.81 -14.97 -13.36
N ALA A 41 -2.45 -14.50 -14.43
CA ALA A 41 -3.29 -13.30 -14.39
C ALA A 41 -4.47 -13.43 -13.41
N LYS A 42 -5.09 -14.62 -13.36
CA LYS A 42 -6.20 -14.94 -12.45
C LYS A 42 -5.72 -15.03 -10.99
N ALA A 43 -4.51 -15.53 -10.77
CA ALA A 43 -3.93 -15.59 -9.42
C ALA A 43 -3.59 -14.18 -8.88
N TYR A 44 -2.98 -13.32 -9.71
CA TYR A 44 -2.70 -11.93 -9.31
C TYR A 44 -3.96 -11.10 -9.11
N SER A 45 -5.01 -11.32 -9.93
CA SER A 45 -6.28 -10.65 -9.73
C SER A 45 -6.96 -11.05 -8.41
N ALA A 46 -6.83 -12.30 -7.99
CA ALA A 46 -7.31 -12.74 -6.67
C ALA A 46 -6.59 -12.02 -5.51
N ILE A 47 -5.27 -11.82 -5.60
CA ILE A 47 -4.52 -11.02 -4.60
C ILE A 47 -5.03 -9.58 -4.58
N ALA A 48 -5.20 -8.97 -5.75
CA ALA A 48 -5.67 -7.58 -5.85
C ALA A 48 -7.07 -7.42 -5.25
N VAL A 49 -7.98 -8.36 -5.51
CA VAL A 49 -9.32 -8.38 -4.90
C VAL A 49 -9.23 -8.53 -3.38
N ALA A 50 -8.37 -9.43 -2.87
CA ALA A 50 -8.16 -9.59 -1.44
C ALA A 50 -7.63 -8.29 -0.78
N ASN A 51 -6.69 -7.60 -1.42
CA ASN A 51 -6.20 -6.30 -0.96
C ASN A 51 -7.31 -5.25 -0.91
N MET A 52 -8.18 -5.18 -1.92
CA MET A 52 -9.31 -4.23 -1.92
C MET A 52 -10.33 -4.56 -0.82
N ILE A 53 -10.65 -5.84 -0.62
CA ILE A 53 -11.50 -6.29 0.48
C ILE A 53 -10.90 -5.89 1.83
N SER A 54 -9.58 -6.01 2.00
CA SER A 54 -8.91 -5.65 3.25
C SER A 54 -9.06 -4.17 3.61
N ILE A 55 -9.02 -3.28 2.62
CA ILE A 55 -9.20 -1.83 2.80
C ILE A 55 -10.62 -1.51 3.29
N VAL A 56 -11.62 -2.27 2.86
CA VAL A 56 -13.02 -2.09 3.26
C VAL A 56 -13.31 -2.73 4.61
N ILE A 57 -12.79 -3.95 4.86
CA ILE A 57 -13.02 -4.68 6.11
C ILE A 57 -12.40 -3.94 7.30
N GLY A 58 -11.24 -3.30 7.15
CA GLY A 58 -10.56 -2.59 8.23
C GLY A 58 -11.48 -1.58 8.96
N PRO A 59 -11.99 -0.55 8.26
CA PRO A 59 -12.93 0.41 8.82
C PRO A 59 -14.26 -0.21 9.29
N LEU A 60 -14.79 -1.22 8.59
CA LEU A 60 -16.00 -1.93 9.03
C LEU A 60 -15.80 -2.65 10.37
N CYS A 61 -14.65 -3.30 10.56
CA CYS A 61 -14.28 -3.88 11.85
C CYS A 61 -14.15 -2.78 12.92
N GLN A 62 -13.51 -1.65 12.62
CA GLN A 62 -13.43 -0.53 13.57
C GLN A 62 -14.81 0.01 13.95
N LEU A 63 -15.74 0.11 12.99
CA LEU A 63 -17.13 0.50 13.23
C LEU A 63 -17.89 -0.50 14.10
N ALA A 64 -17.70 -1.80 13.87
CA ALA A 64 -18.36 -2.86 14.63
C ALA A 64 -18.03 -2.78 16.14
N PHE A 65 -16.80 -2.39 16.50
CA PHE A 65 -16.38 -2.22 17.90
C PHE A 65 -16.52 -0.79 18.42
N SER A 66 -17.06 0.11 17.61
CA SER A 66 -17.06 1.53 17.94
C SER A 66 -17.91 1.83 19.18
N ASN A 67 -19.00 1.10 19.43
CA ASN A 67 -19.85 1.29 20.61
C ASN A 67 -19.26 0.79 21.95
N MET A 68 -18.02 0.29 21.96
CA MET A 68 -17.36 -0.17 23.17
C MET A 68 -16.78 1.01 24.00
N PRO A 69 -17.13 1.15 25.29
CA PRO A 69 -16.58 2.21 26.14
C PRO A 69 -15.11 1.98 26.50
N TYR A 70 -14.37 3.05 26.80
CA TYR A 70 -12.99 3.05 27.31
C TYR A 70 -13.04 3.39 28.80
N PRO A 71 -12.30 2.71 29.71
CA PRO A 71 -11.18 1.77 29.50
C PRO A 71 -11.57 0.32 29.17
N GLY A 72 -12.85 0.02 28.95
CA GLY A 72 -13.33 -1.28 28.50
C GLY A 72 -13.34 -2.35 29.60
N HIS A 73 -13.22 -3.62 29.21
CA HIS A 73 -13.19 -4.76 30.13
C HIS A 73 -11.75 -5.19 30.39
N GLU A 74 -11.35 -5.36 31.64
CA GLU A 74 -10.02 -5.88 31.97
C GLU A 74 -10.03 -7.41 31.89
N ILE A 75 -9.34 -7.97 30.90
CA ILE A 75 -9.25 -9.44 30.73
C ILE A 75 -8.20 -10.01 31.71
N ILE A 76 -7.14 -9.25 31.96
CA ILE A 76 -6.08 -9.58 32.93
C ILE A 76 -5.76 -8.30 33.71
N GLU A 77 -6.01 -8.32 35.02
CA GLU A 77 -5.77 -7.16 35.91
C GLU A 77 -4.36 -6.59 35.68
N GLY A 78 -4.31 -5.31 35.28
CA GLY A 78 -3.06 -4.55 35.10
C GLY A 78 -2.24 -4.81 33.83
N VAL A 79 -2.54 -5.83 33.02
CA VAL A 79 -1.74 -6.21 31.84
C VAL A 79 -2.50 -6.07 30.52
N LEU A 80 -3.77 -6.49 30.46
CA LEU A 80 -4.53 -6.55 29.22
C LEU A 80 -5.94 -5.97 29.35
N LYS A 81 -6.14 -4.80 28.74
CA LYS A 81 -7.44 -4.12 28.67
C LYS A 81 -8.06 -4.33 27.29
N PHE A 82 -9.32 -4.75 27.25
CA PHE A 82 -10.09 -4.89 26.03
C PHE A 82 -11.00 -3.68 25.86
N HIS A 83 -10.60 -2.79 24.97
CA HIS A 83 -11.29 -1.53 24.70
C HIS A 83 -11.37 -1.28 23.18
N ILE A 84 -12.06 -0.20 22.79
CA ILE A 84 -12.26 0.22 21.40
C ILE A 84 -10.98 0.17 20.53
N TYR A 85 -9.81 0.54 21.09
CA TYR A 85 -8.55 0.55 20.35
C TYR A 85 -7.85 -0.81 20.23
N SER A 86 -8.15 -1.78 21.10
CA SER A 86 -7.48 -3.10 21.12
C SER A 86 -8.30 -4.16 20.39
N ALA A 87 -9.63 -4.03 20.38
CA ALA A 87 -10.52 -5.03 19.79
C ALA A 87 -10.23 -5.31 18.29
N PRO A 88 -10.03 -4.29 17.42
CA PRO A 88 -9.65 -4.53 16.02
C PRO A 88 -8.28 -5.22 15.87
N ILE A 89 -7.35 -4.95 16.79
CA ILE A 89 -6.00 -5.54 16.78
C ILE A 89 -6.07 -7.04 17.07
N TRP A 90 -6.93 -7.46 18.00
CA TRP A 90 -7.13 -8.89 18.30
C TRP A 90 -7.70 -9.66 17.11
N ILE A 91 -8.63 -9.06 16.37
CA ILE A 91 -9.16 -9.67 15.13
C ILE A 91 -8.05 -9.78 14.08
N ALA A 92 -7.29 -8.71 13.86
CA ALA A 92 -6.16 -8.73 12.92
C ALA A 92 -5.08 -9.75 13.33
N SER A 93 -4.85 -9.95 14.63
CA SER A 93 -3.94 -10.97 15.13
C SER A 93 -4.48 -12.37 14.89
N ALA A 94 -5.78 -12.60 15.12
CA ALA A 94 -6.42 -13.89 14.90
C ALA A 94 -6.40 -14.29 13.42
N THR A 95 -6.67 -13.35 12.50
CA THR A 95 -6.57 -13.61 11.07
C THR A 95 -5.14 -13.96 10.65
N ASN A 96 -4.12 -13.35 11.25
CA ASN A 96 -2.73 -13.70 11.00
C ASN A 96 -2.40 -15.14 11.44
N PHE A 97 -2.84 -15.57 12.63
CA PHE A 97 -2.67 -16.97 13.07
C PHE A 97 -3.37 -17.95 12.13
N ILE A 98 -4.57 -17.61 11.64
CA ILE A 98 -5.28 -18.41 10.64
C ILE A 98 -4.47 -18.48 9.33
N SER A 99 -3.89 -17.37 8.87
CA SER A 99 -3.03 -17.34 7.69
C SER A 99 -1.81 -18.25 7.86
N VAL A 100 -1.15 -18.24 9.02
CA VAL A 100 -0.03 -19.13 9.32
C VAL A 100 -0.47 -20.60 9.32
N ALA A 101 -1.62 -20.92 9.89
CA ALA A 101 -2.16 -22.28 9.86
C ALA A 101 -2.47 -22.74 8.42
N ILE A 102 -3.07 -21.88 7.59
CA ILE A 102 -3.33 -22.18 6.18
C ILE A 102 -2.02 -22.44 5.43
N ILE A 103 -0.97 -21.66 5.69
CA ILE A 103 0.35 -21.87 5.09
C ILE A 103 0.93 -23.21 5.54
N TRP A 104 0.87 -23.53 6.84
CA TRP A 104 1.48 -24.73 7.38
C TRP A 104 0.78 -26.03 6.93
N PHE A 105 -0.55 -26.04 6.88
CA PHE A 105 -1.33 -27.22 6.53
C PHE A 105 -1.69 -27.31 5.04
N GLY A 106 -1.80 -26.17 4.35
CA GLY A 106 -2.42 -26.09 3.02
C GLY A 106 -1.47 -25.76 1.88
N LEU A 107 -0.35 -25.06 2.13
CA LEU A 107 0.61 -24.78 1.06
C LEU A 107 1.55 -25.98 0.85
N ARG A 108 1.59 -26.46 -0.38
CA ARG A 108 2.52 -27.52 -0.78
C ARG A 108 3.88 -26.89 -1.06
N ASP A 109 4.93 -27.45 -0.47
CA ASP A 109 6.30 -27.04 -0.78
C ASP A 109 6.55 -27.18 -2.29
N VAL A 110 6.90 -26.06 -2.93
CA VAL A 110 7.44 -26.10 -4.29
C VAL A 110 8.87 -26.59 -4.19
N TYR A 111 9.09 -27.83 -4.60
CA TYR A 111 10.41 -28.45 -4.61
C TYR A 111 11.23 -27.86 -5.77
N THR A 112 11.81 -26.68 -5.60
CA THR A 112 12.93 -26.28 -6.45
C THR A 112 14.04 -27.28 -6.18
N ALA A 113 14.56 -27.94 -7.21
CA ALA A 113 15.54 -29.04 -7.14
C ALA A 113 16.88 -28.70 -6.45
N THR A 114 16.98 -27.52 -5.83
CA THR A 114 18.16 -26.94 -5.20
C THR A 114 17.90 -26.76 -3.70
N LYS A 115 17.61 -27.85 -2.97
CA LYS A 115 17.56 -27.81 -1.50
C LYS A 115 18.78 -28.51 -0.92
N ARG A 116 19.42 -27.81 0.03
CA ARG A 116 20.51 -28.20 0.96
C ARG A 116 21.93 -27.81 0.51
N ASP A 117 22.33 -26.61 0.96
CA ASP A 117 23.66 -26.33 1.56
C ASP A 117 23.80 -24.85 2.00
N SER A 118 22.81 -24.00 1.69
CA SER A 118 22.91 -22.54 1.83
C SER A 118 21.94 -21.90 2.86
N ASP A 119 21.40 -22.64 3.83
CA ASP A 119 20.51 -22.01 4.83
C ASP A 119 21.27 -20.97 5.70
N GLY A 120 22.59 -21.13 5.87
CA GLY A 120 23.44 -20.14 6.52
C GLY A 120 23.78 -18.91 5.66
N ALA A 121 23.58 -18.96 4.33
CA ALA A 121 24.02 -17.91 3.42
C ALA A 121 22.91 -16.93 3.00
N MET A 122 21.64 -17.21 3.32
CA MET A 122 20.50 -16.34 2.96
C MET A 122 20.63 -14.91 3.49
N PHE A 123 21.28 -14.74 4.65
CA PHE A 123 21.56 -13.42 5.25
C PHE A 123 23.01 -12.94 5.09
N THR A 124 23.85 -13.69 4.38
CA THR A 124 25.23 -13.25 4.11
C THR A 124 25.27 -12.42 2.85
N LEU A 125 26.08 -11.34 2.87
CA LEU A 125 26.31 -10.48 1.72
C LEU A 125 26.82 -11.28 0.50
N GLU A 126 27.58 -12.34 0.74
CA GLU A 126 28.08 -13.24 -0.30
C GLU A 126 26.98 -14.07 -0.95
N GLY A 127 26.02 -14.60 -0.16
CA GLY A 127 24.86 -15.31 -0.70
C GLY A 127 23.94 -14.41 -1.54
N ILE A 128 23.76 -13.14 -1.13
CA ILE A 128 23.02 -12.14 -1.93
C ILE A 128 23.77 -11.84 -3.23
N LYS A 129 25.08 -11.57 -3.17
CA LYS A 129 25.93 -11.32 -4.35
C LYS A 129 25.89 -12.49 -5.34
N ALA A 130 25.95 -13.73 -4.86
CA ALA A 130 25.89 -14.92 -5.70
C ALA A 130 24.54 -14.99 -6.46
N ARG A 131 23.42 -14.76 -5.78
CA ARG A 131 22.09 -14.74 -6.41
C ARG A 131 21.94 -13.60 -7.42
N ILE A 132 22.46 -12.41 -7.12
CA ILE A 132 22.47 -11.28 -8.06
C ILE A 132 23.28 -11.63 -9.31
N ASN A 133 24.47 -12.23 -9.16
CA ASN A 133 25.30 -12.65 -10.29
C ASN A 133 24.60 -13.71 -11.15
N VAL A 134 23.88 -14.66 -10.55
CA VAL A 134 23.06 -15.62 -11.30
C VAL A 134 22.01 -14.88 -12.14
N VAL A 135 21.27 -13.94 -11.55
CA VAL A 135 20.26 -13.18 -12.29
C VAL A 135 20.88 -12.34 -13.41
N LEU A 136 22.01 -11.68 -13.16
CA LEU A 136 22.73 -10.89 -14.18
C LEU A 136 23.32 -11.75 -15.30
N SER A 137 23.66 -13.01 -15.01
CA SER A 137 24.18 -13.96 -16.01
C SER A 137 23.10 -14.47 -16.97
N LEU A 138 21.82 -14.32 -16.62
CA LEU A 138 20.70 -14.70 -17.49
C LEU A 138 20.52 -13.67 -18.60
N ASN A 139 20.22 -14.15 -19.81
CA ASN A 139 19.90 -13.30 -20.96
C ASN A 139 18.47 -12.75 -20.86
N LEU A 140 18.24 -11.93 -19.84
CA LEU A 140 16.96 -11.28 -19.57
C LEU A 140 16.82 -10.02 -20.43
N ALA A 141 15.58 -9.70 -20.80
CA ALA A 141 15.25 -8.46 -21.47
C ALA A 141 15.26 -7.28 -20.48
N TRP A 142 16.45 -6.89 -19.99
CA TRP A 142 16.64 -5.86 -18.97
C TRP A 142 15.96 -4.53 -19.30
N ALA A 143 15.91 -4.15 -20.57
CA ALA A 143 15.18 -2.96 -21.00
C ALA A 143 13.68 -3.03 -20.67
N LEU A 144 13.05 -4.20 -20.84
CA LEU A 144 11.63 -4.39 -20.52
C LEU A 144 11.40 -4.43 -19.00
N ILE A 145 12.32 -5.06 -18.26
CA ILE A 145 12.31 -5.08 -16.80
C ILE A 145 12.36 -3.66 -16.22
N VAL A 146 13.28 -2.83 -16.72
CA VAL A 146 13.41 -1.43 -16.30
C VAL A 146 12.16 -0.62 -16.66
N VAL A 147 11.57 -0.84 -17.83
CA VAL A 147 10.29 -0.20 -18.19
C VAL A 147 9.19 -0.60 -17.20
N CYS A 148 9.09 -1.87 -16.81
CA CYS A 148 8.13 -2.30 -15.79
C CYS A 148 8.37 -1.63 -14.42
N TRP A 149 9.63 -1.45 -14.02
CA TRP A 149 9.97 -0.75 -12.78
C TRP A 149 9.62 0.73 -12.84
N ILE A 150 9.91 1.39 -13.96
CA ILE A 150 9.53 2.80 -14.18
C ILE A 150 8.02 2.96 -14.13
N GLU A 151 7.26 2.11 -14.82
CA GLU A 151 5.80 2.14 -14.77
C GLU A 151 5.26 1.94 -13.35
N ARG A 152 5.84 1.01 -12.59
CA ARG A 152 5.44 0.79 -11.20
C ARG A 152 5.69 2.04 -10.35
N ILE A 153 6.86 2.66 -10.50
CA ILE A 153 7.22 3.90 -9.79
C ILE A 153 6.25 5.03 -10.16
N VAL A 154 5.98 5.23 -11.46
CA VAL A 154 5.06 6.27 -11.96
C VAL A 154 3.64 6.08 -11.41
N SER A 155 3.14 4.85 -11.45
CA SER A 155 1.83 4.49 -10.91
C SER A 155 1.77 4.73 -9.40
N ASN A 156 2.78 4.27 -8.66
CA ASN A 156 2.83 4.41 -7.21
C ASN A 156 3.02 5.86 -6.76
N ILE A 157 3.76 6.72 -7.47
CA ILE A 157 3.85 8.16 -7.15
C ILE A 157 2.46 8.80 -7.21
N SER A 158 1.66 8.44 -8.22
CA SER A 158 0.30 8.95 -8.40
C SER A 158 -0.61 8.48 -7.28
N THR A 159 -0.59 7.17 -6.96
CA THR A 159 -1.37 6.60 -5.85
C THR A 159 -0.93 7.13 -4.49
N VAL A 160 0.37 7.31 -4.25
CA VAL A 160 0.90 7.89 -3.01
C VAL A 160 0.51 9.34 -2.89
N THR A 161 0.52 10.12 -3.97
CA THR A 161 0.09 11.53 -3.92
C THR A 161 -1.41 11.64 -3.64
N LEU A 162 -2.22 10.83 -4.32
CA LEU A 162 -3.66 10.73 -4.10
C LEU A 162 -4.01 10.28 -2.68
N SER A 163 -3.39 9.20 -2.23
CA SER A 163 -3.58 8.68 -0.87
C SER A 163 -3.00 9.62 0.18
N SER A 164 -1.90 10.33 -0.08
CA SER A 164 -1.35 11.33 0.85
C SER A 164 -2.25 12.55 0.99
N MET A 165 -2.95 12.97 -0.07
CA MET A 165 -3.93 14.06 0.02
C MET A 165 -5.24 13.62 0.67
N ALA A 166 -5.72 12.42 0.35
CA ALA A 166 -6.85 11.79 1.03
C ALA A 166 -6.54 11.55 2.53
N LEU A 167 -5.33 11.07 2.84
CA LEU A 167 -4.83 10.88 4.20
C LEU A 167 -4.42 12.18 4.87
N GLN A 168 -3.99 13.26 4.20
CA GLN A 168 -3.72 14.54 4.87
C GLN A 168 -5.03 15.10 5.45
N HIS A 169 -6.15 14.96 4.73
CA HIS A 169 -7.47 15.25 5.27
C HIS A 169 -7.92 14.30 6.41
N PHE A 170 -7.31 13.13 6.60
CA PHE A 170 -7.68 12.18 7.68
C PHE A 170 -6.69 12.19 8.87
N ARG A 171 -5.38 12.26 8.60
CA ARG A 171 -4.26 12.24 9.55
C ARG A 171 -4.05 13.58 10.23
N ILE A 172 -4.33 14.69 9.54
CA ILE A 172 -4.33 16.02 10.15
C ILE A 172 -5.66 16.22 10.88
N MET A 173 -6.78 15.81 10.30
CA MET A 173 -8.12 15.94 10.90
C MET A 173 -8.27 15.16 12.21
N SER A 174 -7.66 13.99 12.41
CA SER A 174 -7.77 13.26 13.70
C SER A 174 -7.24 14.05 14.91
N PRO A 175 -5.96 14.48 14.97
CA PRO A 175 -5.47 15.33 16.05
C PRO A 175 -6.06 16.74 15.99
N LEU A 176 -6.33 17.29 14.80
CA LEU A 176 -6.92 18.63 14.67
C LEU A 176 -8.39 18.66 15.13
N VAL A 177 -9.17 17.60 15.00
CA VAL A 177 -10.54 17.50 15.53
C VAL A 177 -10.54 17.27 17.04
N MET A 178 -9.62 16.45 17.54
CA MET A 178 -9.44 16.29 19.00
C MET A 178 -9.02 17.60 19.67
N ILE A 179 -8.15 18.40 19.02
CA ILE A 179 -7.65 19.67 19.55
C ILE A 179 -8.61 20.85 19.28
N SER A 180 -9.21 20.94 18.08
CA SER A 180 -10.07 22.07 17.69
C SER A 180 -11.50 21.94 18.19
N PHE A 181 -12.02 20.71 18.30
CA PHE A 181 -13.39 20.46 18.78
C PHE A 181 -13.45 19.82 20.17
N GLY A 182 -12.30 19.48 20.78
CA GLY A 182 -12.25 18.87 22.12
C GLY A 182 -12.90 17.48 22.18
N TRP A 183 -13.03 16.80 21.04
CA TRP A 183 -13.70 15.51 20.96
C TRP A 183 -12.92 14.41 21.68
N ASP A 184 -13.64 13.59 22.44
CA ASP A 184 -13.08 12.40 23.06
C ASP A 184 -12.57 11.42 22.00
N GLY A 185 -11.49 10.70 22.32
CA GLY A 185 -10.80 9.83 21.37
C GLY A 185 -11.71 8.73 20.79
N GLN A 186 -12.77 8.34 21.51
CA GLN A 186 -13.77 7.38 21.03
C GLN A 186 -14.68 7.97 19.95
N LEU A 187 -15.08 9.23 20.10
CA LEU A 187 -15.91 9.94 19.14
C LEU A 187 -15.14 10.17 17.84
N THR A 188 -13.85 10.50 17.94
CA THR A 188 -12.97 10.65 16.78
C THR A 188 -12.86 9.35 15.99
N VAL A 189 -12.62 8.21 16.64
CA VAL A 189 -12.53 6.91 15.95
C VAL A 189 -13.87 6.50 15.33
N LYS A 190 -14.99 6.72 16.03
CA LYS A 190 -16.35 6.50 15.51
C LYS A 190 -16.60 7.29 14.24
N MET A 191 -16.38 8.60 14.29
CA MET A 191 -16.59 9.49 13.16
C MET A 191 -15.64 9.18 12.01
N LEU A 192 -14.37 8.87 12.29
CA LEU A 192 -13.40 8.50 11.26
C LEU A 192 -13.79 7.22 10.54
N ALA A 193 -14.23 6.20 11.28
CA ALA A 193 -14.63 4.91 10.71
C ALA A 193 -15.97 5.02 9.96
N LEU A 194 -16.89 5.88 10.43
CA LEU A 194 -18.14 6.23 9.73
C LEU A 194 -17.82 6.99 8.45
N CYS A 195 -16.92 7.97 8.50
CA CYS A 195 -16.42 8.68 7.33
C CYS A 195 -15.71 7.72 6.39
N MET A 196 -14.88 6.78 6.82
CA MET A 196 -14.28 5.79 5.90
C MET A 196 -15.33 4.90 5.20
N GLY A 197 -16.43 4.58 5.88
CA GLY A 197 -17.58 3.89 5.26
C GLY A 197 -18.46 4.78 4.38
N LEU A 198 -18.55 6.08 4.71
CA LEU A 198 -19.37 7.08 4.03
C LEU A 198 -18.58 7.99 3.09
N VAL A 199 -17.26 7.93 2.94
CA VAL A 199 -16.48 8.84 2.07
C VAL A 199 -16.87 8.68 0.60
N GLY A 200 -17.44 7.53 0.23
CA GLY A 200 -18.10 7.37 -1.07
C GLY A 200 -19.42 8.16 -1.25
N ILE A 201 -20.07 8.58 -0.15
CA ILE A 201 -21.41 9.22 -0.12
C ILE A 201 -21.36 10.66 0.46
N LEU A 202 -20.57 10.92 1.50
CA LEU A 202 -20.45 12.17 2.27
C LEU A 202 -19.34 13.11 1.84
N ALA A 203 -18.53 12.77 0.84
CA ALA A 203 -17.65 13.77 0.23
C ALA A 203 -18.45 14.90 -0.49
N LEU A 204 -19.79 14.82 -0.48
CA LEU A 204 -20.73 15.91 -0.79
C LEU A 204 -20.94 16.92 0.35
N GLU A 205 -20.66 16.58 1.62
CA GLU A 205 -21.01 17.41 2.78
C GLU A 205 -19.80 18.06 3.50
N THR A 206 -18.57 17.63 3.23
CA THR A 206 -17.35 18.20 3.88
C THR A 206 -16.72 19.35 3.08
N SER A 207 -17.55 20.24 2.55
CA SER A 207 -17.11 21.48 1.87
C SER A 207 -16.77 22.63 2.84
N GLY A 208 -16.62 22.35 4.14
CA GLY A 208 -16.56 23.37 5.20
C GLY A 208 -15.17 23.81 5.68
N ALA A 209 -14.10 23.10 5.33
CA ALA A 209 -12.74 23.52 5.67
C ALA A 209 -12.07 24.13 4.42
N GLY A 210 -12.38 25.40 4.16
CA GLY A 210 -11.64 26.17 3.16
C GLY A 210 -10.16 26.26 3.51
N CYS A 211 -9.30 26.27 2.50
CA CYS A 211 -7.87 26.52 2.67
C CYS A 211 -7.65 27.90 3.33
N ASN A 212 -6.66 28.03 4.22
CA ASN A 212 -6.36 29.27 4.94
C ASN A 212 -5.40 30.16 4.11
N PRO A 213 -5.82 31.35 3.64
CA PRO A 213 -4.97 32.24 2.84
C PRO A 213 -3.75 32.78 3.59
N LYS A 214 -3.78 32.79 4.93
CA LYS A 214 -2.64 33.21 5.76
C LYS A 214 -1.53 32.16 5.84
N GLU A 215 -1.85 30.91 5.53
CA GLU A 215 -0.91 29.78 5.60
C GLU A 215 -0.41 29.39 4.20
N TYR A 216 -1.27 29.48 3.18
CA TYR A 216 -0.93 29.13 1.80
C TYR A 216 -1.25 30.28 0.85
N THR A 217 -0.23 30.76 0.13
CA THR A 217 -0.35 31.90 -0.80
C THR A 217 -1.14 31.57 -2.07
N TRP A 218 -1.13 30.31 -2.51
CA TRP A 218 -1.86 29.83 -3.69
C TRP A 218 -3.35 29.60 -3.45
N CYS A 219 -3.81 29.79 -2.20
CA CYS A 219 -5.16 29.52 -1.76
C CYS A 219 -6.22 30.41 -2.43
N GLU A 220 -5.90 31.68 -2.65
CA GLU A 220 -6.80 32.66 -3.27
C GLU A 220 -7.02 32.39 -4.76
N THR A 221 -6.05 31.75 -5.41
CA THR A 221 -6.09 31.40 -6.84
C THR A 221 -6.65 29.99 -7.10
N ALA A 222 -6.96 29.23 -6.04
CA ALA A 222 -7.42 27.86 -6.17
C ALA A 222 -8.91 27.78 -6.53
N TYR A 223 -9.22 27.15 -7.66
CA TYR A 223 -10.60 26.87 -8.05
C TYR A 223 -11.16 25.67 -7.29
N ALA A 224 -12.37 25.83 -6.74
CA ALA A 224 -13.10 24.73 -6.13
C ALA A 224 -13.67 23.80 -7.22
N THR A 225 -13.21 22.55 -7.25
CA THR A 225 -13.73 21.54 -8.16
C THR A 225 -15.09 21.03 -7.67
N TRP A 226 -16.03 20.80 -8.59
CA TRP A 226 -17.33 20.23 -8.24
C TRP A 226 -17.19 18.80 -7.70
N PRO A 227 -17.55 18.55 -6.42
CA PRO A 227 -17.32 17.25 -5.78
C PRO A 227 -18.10 16.12 -6.46
N ILE A 228 -19.31 16.41 -6.97
CA ILE A 228 -20.16 15.43 -7.68
C ILE A 228 -19.47 14.85 -8.93
N VAL A 229 -18.59 15.61 -9.58
CA VAL A 229 -17.85 15.14 -10.76
C VAL A 229 -16.54 14.49 -10.36
N PHE A 230 -15.82 15.08 -9.40
CA PHE A 230 -14.50 14.62 -8.99
C PHE A 230 -14.54 13.26 -8.27
N LEU A 231 -15.50 13.05 -7.37
CA LEU A 231 -15.55 11.87 -6.50
C LEU A 231 -15.89 10.56 -7.24
N PRO A 232 -16.88 10.49 -8.14
CA PRO A 232 -17.12 9.25 -8.88
C PRO A 232 -15.92 8.86 -9.76
N ILE A 233 -15.26 9.85 -10.37
CA ILE A 233 -14.08 9.64 -11.23
C ILE A 233 -12.91 9.12 -10.39
N ILE A 234 -12.62 9.75 -9.24
CA ILE A 234 -11.52 9.30 -8.37
C ILE A 234 -11.77 7.88 -7.85
N CYS A 235 -13.02 7.56 -7.49
CA CYS A 235 -13.43 6.22 -7.04
C CYS A 235 -13.28 5.19 -8.16
N ALA A 236 -13.68 5.50 -9.39
CA ALA A 236 -13.51 4.59 -10.52
C ALA A 236 -12.04 4.36 -10.86
N VAL A 237 -11.23 5.42 -10.88
CA VAL A 237 -9.79 5.33 -11.20
C VAL A 237 -9.03 4.58 -10.11
N MET A 238 -9.29 4.85 -8.82
CA MET A 238 -8.62 4.18 -7.70
C MET A 238 -9.15 2.77 -7.44
N GLY A 239 -10.46 2.55 -7.60
CA GLY A 239 -11.09 1.25 -7.33
C GLY A 239 -10.98 0.25 -8.47
N VAL A 240 -10.87 0.71 -9.72
CA VAL A 240 -10.84 -0.16 -10.90
C VAL A 240 -9.56 0.07 -11.71
N GLY A 241 -9.26 1.31 -12.09
CA GLY A 241 -8.14 1.63 -12.99
C GLY A 241 -6.78 1.20 -12.45
N VAL A 242 -6.41 1.66 -11.24
CA VAL A 242 -5.11 1.35 -10.62
C VAL A 242 -4.94 -0.13 -10.31
N PRO A 243 -5.92 -0.84 -9.71
CA PRO A 243 -5.81 -2.28 -9.49
C PRO A 243 -5.63 -3.07 -10.80
N LEU A 244 -6.40 -2.74 -11.85
CA LEU A 244 -6.26 -3.42 -13.15
C LEU A 244 -4.90 -3.18 -13.79
N ALA A 245 -4.40 -1.95 -13.78
CA ALA A 245 -3.06 -1.63 -14.26
C ALA A 245 -1.99 -2.37 -13.45
N GLY A 246 -2.17 -2.46 -12.12
CA GLY A 246 -1.25 -3.17 -11.25
C GLY A 246 -1.17 -4.67 -11.51
N ILE A 247 -2.33 -5.33 -11.70
CA ILE A 247 -2.42 -6.76 -12.05
C ILE A 247 -1.78 -7.03 -13.41
N SER A 248 -2.08 -6.19 -14.40
CA SER A 248 -1.50 -6.32 -15.74
C SER A 248 0.02 -6.20 -15.70
N LEU A 249 0.54 -5.21 -14.98
CA LEU A 249 1.97 -5.00 -14.82
C LEU A 249 2.66 -6.19 -14.11
N ASP A 250 2.08 -6.70 -13.02
CA ASP A 250 2.61 -7.86 -12.30
C ASP A 250 2.65 -9.12 -13.17
N THR A 251 1.61 -9.32 -13.97
CA THR A 251 1.50 -10.47 -14.89
C THR A 251 2.55 -10.40 -15.99
N VAL A 252 2.64 -9.24 -16.67
CA VAL A 252 3.63 -9.03 -17.74
C VAL A 252 5.05 -9.13 -17.20
N TYR A 253 5.32 -8.52 -16.04
CA TYR A 253 6.62 -8.58 -15.39
C TYR A 253 7.02 -10.02 -15.06
N SER A 254 6.11 -10.80 -14.49
CA SER A 254 6.36 -12.20 -14.20
C SER A 254 6.55 -13.06 -15.46
N ASN A 255 5.82 -12.78 -16.54
CA ASN A 255 5.99 -13.50 -17.81
C ASN A 255 7.33 -13.16 -18.47
N ILE A 256 7.83 -11.93 -18.37
CA ILE A 256 9.16 -11.52 -18.86
C ILE A 256 10.27 -12.27 -18.12
N LEU A 257 10.14 -12.45 -16.81
CA LEU A 257 11.12 -13.17 -16.00
C LEU A 257 11.13 -14.69 -16.28
N GLY A 258 9.99 -15.26 -16.69
CA GLY A 258 9.86 -16.68 -17.01
C GLY A 258 9.95 -17.59 -15.77
N ASN A 259 10.51 -18.79 -15.91
CA ASN A 259 10.53 -19.82 -14.87
C ASN A 259 11.74 -19.73 -13.91
N ILE A 260 12.35 -18.56 -13.79
CA ILE A 260 13.46 -18.34 -12.85
C ILE A 260 12.94 -18.17 -11.42
N ASP A 261 13.82 -18.27 -10.42
CA ASP A 261 13.50 -17.89 -9.04
C ASP A 261 13.18 -16.38 -8.97
N GLN A 262 11.90 -16.02 -9.10
CA GLN A 262 11.46 -14.63 -9.21
C GLN A 262 11.50 -13.86 -7.88
N SER A 263 11.77 -14.53 -6.75
CA SER A 263 11.77 -13.92 -5.41
C SER A 263 12.71 -12.72 -5.31
N MET A 264 13.91 -12.80 -5.91
CA MET A 264 14.88 -11.70 -5.91
C MET A 264 14.38 -10.51 -6.74
N MET A 265 13.84 -10.78 -7.93
CA MET A 265 13.41 -9.73 -8.87
C MET A 265 12.13 -9.04 -8.42
N GLN A 266 11.16 -9.81 -7.91
CA GLN A 266 9.96 -9.27 -7.27
C GLN A 266 10.32 -8.46 -6.01
N GLY A 267 11.30 -8.93 -5.22
CA GLY A 267 11.83 -8.18 -4.08
C GLY A 267 12.47 -6.85 -4.49
N ALA A 268 13.28 -6.84 -5.56
CA ALA A 268 13.87 -5.61 -6.08
C ALA A 268 12.82 -4.61 -6.58
N MET A 269 11.75 -5.10 -7.22
CA MET A 269 10.61 -4.28 -7.61
C MET A 269 9.93 -3.66 -6.38
N ILE A 270 9.63 -4.44 -5.34
CA ILE A 270 9.02 -3.94 -4.10
C ILE A 270 9.91 -2.90 -3.40
N VAL A 271 11.23 -3.09 -3.37
CA VAL A 271 12.16 -2.08 -2.83
C VAL A 271 12.03 -0.75 -3.58
N SER A 272 11.86 -0.79 -4.90
CA SER A 272 11.62 0.43 -5.69
C SER A 272 10.29 1.11 -5.32
N GLU A 273 9.26 0.33 -4.96
CA GLU A 273 7.99 0.84 -4.45
C GLU A 273 8.12 1.47 -3.07
N ASP A 274 8.85 0.82 -2.16
CA ASP A 274 9.08 1.33 -0.81
C ASP A 274 9.82 2.67 -0.81
N ILE A 275 10.77 2.87 -1.74
CA ILE A 275 11.42 4.17 -1.95
C ILE A 275 10.38 5.25 -2.28
N VAL A 276 9.41 4.94 -3.14
CA VAL A 276 8.31 5.86 -3.49
C VAL A 276 7.40 6.11 -2.30
N TYR A 277 7.10 5.10 -1.48
CA TYR A 277 6.31 5.28 -0.26
C TYR A 277 7.01 6.14 0.80
N ILE A 278 8.34 6.13 0.83
CA ILE A 278 9.14 6.99 1.73
C ILE A 278 9.25 8.42 1.19
N LEU A 279 9.62 8.59 -0.09
CA LEU A 279 9.89 9.90 -0.68
C LEU A 279 8.64 10.61 -1.20
N GLY A 280 7.63 9.87 -1.65
CA GLY A 280 6.41 10.38 -2.25
C GLY A 280 5.62 11.34 -1.35
N PRO A 281 5.41 11.04 -0.05
CA PRO A 281 4.74 11.98 0.85
C PRO A 281 5.53 13.27 1.06
N VAL A 282 6.86 13.21 1.09
CA VAL A 282 7.73 14.39 1.22
C VAL A 282 7.64 15.26 -0.03
N TYR A 283 7.69 14.63 -1.22
CA TYR A 283 7.47 15.29 -2.50
C TYR A 283 6.10 15.97 -2.57
N ALA A 284 5.02 15.24 -2.25
CA ALA A 284 3.66 15.74 -2.31
C ALA A 284 3.44 16.89 -1.32
N ALA A 285 3.88 16.75 -0.06
CA ALA A 285 3.74 17.77 0.96
C ALA A 285 4.53 19.04 0.60
N SER A 286 5.79 18.89 0.17
CA SER A 286 6.63 20.03 -0.19
C SER A 286 6.06 20.80 -1.39
N LEU A 287 5.64 20.09 -2.43
CA LEU A 287 5.10 20.71 -3.64
C LEU A 287 3.74 21.35 -3.37
N PHE A 288 2.90 20.73 -2.54
CA PHE A 288 1.64 21.31 -2.08
C PHE A 288 1.85 22.61 -1.30
N SER A 289 2.77 22.64 -0.33
CA SER A 289 3.00 23.83 0.49
C SER A 289 3.52 25.02 -0.31
N HIS A 290 4.42 24.80 -1.28
CA HIS A 290 5.09 25.89 -2.01
C HIS A 290 4.39 26.28 -3.32
N ALA A 291 3.94 25.30 -4.11
CA ALA A 291 3.44 25.51 -5.48
C ALA A 291 1.93 25.23 -5.61
N GLY A 292 1.29 24.74 -4.56
CA GLY A 292 -0.13 24.47 -4.50
C GLY A 292 -0.59 23.21 -5.23
N GLN A 293 -1.88 22.92 -5.07
CA GLN A 293 -2.49 21.70 -5.62
C GLN A 293 -2.47 21.65 -7.15
N SER A 294 -2.65 22.77 -7.85
CA SER A 294 -2.71 22.80 -9.32
C SER A 294 -1.39 22.35 -9.94
N THR A 295 -0.27 22.89 -9.45
CA THR A 295 1.07 22.52 -9.89
C THR A 295 1.39 21.07 -9.59
N LEU A 296 0.98 20.56 -8.42
CA LEU A 296 1.18 19.17 -8.02
C LEU A 296 0.44 18.19 -8.94
N TRP A 297 -0.83 18.46 -9.26
CA TRP A 297 -1.60 17.63 -10.19
C TRP A 297 -1.07 17.72 -11.62
N LEU A 298 -0.64 18.90 -12.06
CA LEU A 298 -0.02 19.08 -13.37
C LEU A 298 1.27 18.26 -13.49
N LEU A 299 2.15 18.33 -12.49
CA LEU A 299 3.42 17.62 -12.50
C LEU A 299 3.20 16.09 -12.47
N ASN A 300 2.28 15.61 -11.64
CA ASN A 300 1.87 14.20 -11.68
C ASN A 300 1.26 13.81 -13.02
N GLY A 301 0.44 14.66 -13.63
CA GLY A 301 -0.12 14.44 -14.97
C GLY A 301 0.96 14.31 -16.05
N ILE A 302 2.01 15.13 -15.98
CA ILE A 302 3.18 15.04 -16.86
C ILE A 302 3.93 13.73 -16.63
N ILE A 303 4.18 13.34 -15.37
CA ILE A 303 4.86 12.08 -15.02
C ILE A 303 4.08 10.87 -15.56
N VAL A 304 2.76 10.82 -15.32
CA VAL A 304 1.88 9.73 -15.78
C VAL A 304 1.83 9.68 -17.30
N THR A 305 1.71 10.83 -17.96
CA THR A 305 1.69 10.90 -19.42
C THR A 305 3.03 10.42 -19.99
N GLY A 306 4.15 10.79 -19.37
CA GLY A 306 5.48 10.28 -19.73
C GLY A 306 5.59 8.76 -19.60
N GLY A 307 5.07 8.19 -18.50
CA GLY A 307 4.97 6.74 -18.32
C GLY A 307 4.16 6.09 -19.43
N ILE A 308 2.92 6.55 -19.66
CA ILE A 308 2.05 6.02 -20.72
C ILE A 308 2.75 6.05 -22.09
N LEU A 309 3.44 7.13 -22.44
CA LEU A 309 4.19 7.23 -23.69
C LEU A 309 5.35 6.23 -23.75
N LEU A 310 6.08 6.03 -22.65
CA LEU A 310 7.13 5.02 -22.55
C LEU A 310 6.56 3.61 -22.70
N TRP A 311 5.46 3.29 -22.02
CA TRP A 311 4.78 2.01 -22.14
C TRP A 311 4.33 1.75 -23.59
N LEU A 312 3.72 2.74 -24.24
CA LEU A 312 3.29 2.65 -25.64
C LEU A 312 4.47 2.43 -26.60
N ALA A 313 5.61 3.09 -26.38
CA ALA A 313 6.80 2.91 -27.20
C ALA A 313 7.35 1.47 -27.13
N TYR A 314 7.28 0.82 -25.97
CA TYR A 314 7.73 -0.55 -25.76
C TYR A 314 6.63 -1.61 -25.91
N PHE A 315 5.38 -1.20 -26.16
CA PHE A 315 4.21 -2.07 -26.22
C PHE A 315 4.35 -3.21 -27.24
N SER A 316 4.94 -2.93 -28.41
CA SER A 316 5.18 -3.94 -29.45
C SER A 316 6.09 -5.09 -28.99
N LYS A 317 7.03 -4.81 -28.08
CA LYS A 317 7.93 -5.80 -27.49
C LYS A 317 7.28 -6.51 -26.31
N LEU A 318 6.54 -5.76 -25.48
CA LEU A 318 5.81 -6.30 -24.32
C LEU A 318 4.70 -7.27 -24.74
N LYS A 319 4.03 -7.02 -25.88
CA LYS A 319 2.98 -7.90 -26.43
C LYS A 319 3.44 -9.35 -26.65
N ARG A 320 4.75 -9.61 -26.79
CA ARG A 320 5.27 -10.98 -26.93
C ARG A 320 5.20 -11.79 -25.64
N TYR A 321 4.96 -11.13 -24.50
CA TYR A 321 4.95 -11.70 -23.15
C TYR A 321 3.58 -11.54 -22.46
N MET A 322 2.61 -10.93 -23.14
CA MET A 322 1.21 -10.84 -22.74
C MET A 322 0.45 -12.05 -23.28
#